data_AF-A0A142XME6-F1
#
_entry.id   AF-A0A142XME6-F1
#
_cell.length_a   1.000
_cell.length_b   1.000
_cell.length_c   1.000
_cell.angle_alpha   90.00
_cell.angle_beta   90.00
_cell.angle_gamma   90.00
#
_symmetry.space_group_name_H-M   'P 1'
#
loop_
_entity.id
_entity.type
_entity.pdbx_description
1 polymer ?
#
loop_
_entity_poly.entity_id
_entity_poly.type
_entity_poly.pdbx_seq_one_letter_code
_entity_poly.pdbx_strand_id
1 'polypeptide(L)'
;MRMLARILAVLMVPLLMAPVGPEDRANPAQKEQIEASAKKVKQLQKERIAALKEAADQLSALHKNGRTSFDEVLETRLLALTAELEAAEKPADRITLYKNIVDVLKEYEQWANARVEAARGIAATALKIKARRLDAEIHLEQASTRDAKEGK
;
A
#
# COMPACT_ATOMS: atom_id res chain seq x y z
N MET A 1 5.47 -16.94 14.49
CA MET A 1 5.76 -15.62 15.09
C MET A 1 4.49 -15.07 15.70
N ARG A 2 4.61 -14.49 16.89
CA ARG A 2 3.54 -14.22 17.86
C ARG A 2 2.37 -13.42 17.29
N MET A 3 1.18 -14.00 17.39
CA MET A 3 -0.11 -13.29 17.31
C MET A 3 -0.19 -12.30 18.49
N LEU A 4 -0.36 -11.01 18.19
CA LEU A 4 -0.63 -10.01 19.20
C LEU A 4 -2.13 -10.02 19.53
N ALA A 5 -2.39 -10.35 20.79
CA ALA A 5 -3.69 -10.41 21.42
C ALA A 5 -4.42 -9.06 21.33
N ARG A 6 -5.66 -9.09 20.84
CA ARG A 6 -6.63 -8.01 21.02
C ARG A 6 -7.17 -8.11 22.44
N ILE A 7 -6.86 -7.12 23.27
CA ILE A 7 -7.46 -6.98 24.60
C ILE A 7 -8.94 -6.62 24.40
N LEU A 8 -9.80 -7.56 24.76
CA LEU A 8 -11.25 -7.44 24.75
C LEU A 8 -11.68 -6.71 26.04
N ALA A 9 -11.93 -5.41 25.96
CA ALA A 9 -12.59 -4.68 27.05
C ALA A 9 -14.11 -4.90 26.92
N VAL A 10 -14.65 -5.86 27.68
CA VAL A 10 -16.08 -6.12 27.80
C VAL A 10 -16.67 -5.09 28.77
N LEU A 11 -17.31 -4.05 28.21
CA LEU A 11 -18.21 -3.18 28.97
C LEU A 11 -19.61 -3.80 28.93
N MET A 12 -19.96 -4.53 29.99
CA MET A 12 -21.34 -4.95 30.28
C MET A 12 -22.14 -3.72 30.69
N VAL A 13 -23.03 -3.25 29.82
CA VAL A 13 -24.07 -2.27 30.14
C VAL A 13 -25.38 -3.03 30.38
N PRO A 14 -26.08 -2.85 31.51
CA PRO A 14 -27.36 -3.52 31.73
C PRO A 14 -28.42 -2.99 30.75
N LEU A 15 -29.02 -3.93 30.02
CA LEU A 15 -30.05 -3.71 29.01
C LEU A 15 -31.38 -3.34 29.70
N LEU A 16 -31.68 -2.04 29.78
CA LEU A 16 -33.05 -1.57 29.99
C LEU A 16 -33.76 -1.58 28.63
N MET A 17 -34.76 -2.44 28.48
CA MET A 17 -35.65 -2.46 27.32
C MET A 17 -36.50 -1.18 27.28
N ALA A 18 -36.32 -0.37 26.24
CA ALA A 18 -37.23 0.69 25.81
C ALA A 18 -37.31 0.69 24.26
N PRO A 19 -38.46 1.02 23.66
CA PRO A 19 -38.83 0.62 22.31
C PRO A 19 -38.02 1.34 21.23
N VAL A 20 -37.74 0.60 20.15
CA VAL A 20 -37.16 1.08 18.89
C VAL A 20 -38.05 2.19 18.30
N GLY A 21 -37.53 3.41 18.28
CA GLY A 21 -38.03 4.50 17.43
C GLY A 21 -37.17 4.61 16.16
N PRO A 22 -37.76 4.77 14.96
CA PRO A 22 -37.01 4.86 13.72
C PRO A 22 -36.56 6.30 13.52
N GLU A 23 -35.47 6.72 14.15
CA GLU A 23 -34.83 7.98 13.79
C GLU A 23 -33.30 7.86 13.85
N ASP A 24 -32.77 7.62 12.66
CA ASP A 24 -31.39 7.81 12.24
C ASP A 24 -31.02 9.31 12.28
N ARG A 25 -31.09 9.93 13.46
CA ARG A 25 -30.53 11.26 13.72
C ARG A 25 -29.05 11.11 14.03
N ALA A 26 -28.25 10.85 13.01
CA ALA A 26 -26.81 11.06 13.09
C ALA A 26 -26.56 12.49 13.59
N ASN A 27 -26.10 12.61 14.83
CA ASN A 27 -25.85 13.87 15.52
C ASN A 27 -24.91 14.73 14.63
N PRO A 28 -25.24 16.00 14.34
CA PRO A 28 -24.38 16.87 13.52
C PRO A 28 -22.92 16.92 14.01
N ALA A 29 -22.69 16.86 15.32
CA ALA A 29 -21.34 16.77 15.90
C ALA A 29 -20.58 15.50 15.48
N GLN A 30 -21.28 14.38 15.28
CA GLN A 30 -20.68 13.11 14.84
C GLN A 30 -20.32 13.15 13.35
N LYS A 31 -21.14 13.79 12.51
CA LYS A 31 -20.84 13.98 11.08
C LYS A 31 -19.61 14.86 10.89
N GLU A 32 -19.52 15.97 11.62
CA GLU A 32 -18.35 16.86 11.59
C GLU A 32 -17.06 16.13 12.02
N GLN A 33 -17.14 15.28 13.04
CA GLN A 33 -16.00 14.48 13.50
C GLN A 33 -15.54 13.44 12.47
N ILE A 34 -16.48 12.79 11.76
CA ILE A 34 -16.17 11.83 10.69
C ILE A 34 -15.47 12.56 9.53
N GLU A 35 -15.99 13.71 9.10
CA GLU A 35 -15.39 14.49 8.03
C GLU A 35 -14.00 15.03 8.40
N ALA A 36 -13.83 15.53 9.62
CA ALA A 36 -12.54 15.98 10.13
C ALA A 36 -11.52 14.82 10.16
N SER A 37 -11.95 13.63 10.59
CA SER A 37 -11.12 12.42 10.60
C SER A 37 -10.71 12.01 9.18
N ALA A 38 -11.65 12.01 8.23
CA ALA A 38 -11.35 11.69 6.83
C ALA A 38 -10.35 12.68 6.20
N LYS A 39 -10.51 13.99 6.46
CA LYS A 39 -9.54 15.02 6.03
C LYS A 39 -8.15 14.76 6.63
N LYS A 40 -8.08 14.40 7.92
CA LYS A 40 -6.80 14.10 8.58
C LYS A 40 -6.13 12.85 8.00
N VAL A 41 -6.90 11.80 7.70
CA VAL A 41 -6.38 10.60 7.03
C VAL A 41 -5.77 10.93 5.67
N LYS A 42 -6.48 11.69 4.83
CA LYS A 42 -5.95 12.11 3.51
C LYS A 42 -4.67 12.94 3.65
N GLN A 43 -4.58 13.80 4.65
CA GLN A 43 -3.37 14.57 4.93
C GLN A 43 -2.21 13.66 5.35
N LEU A 44 -2.43 12.70 6.24
CA LEU A 44 -1.40 11.74 6.66
C LEU A 44 -0.95 10.83 5.51
N GLN A 45 -1.84 10.44 4.60
CA GLN A 45 -1.48 9.70 3.39
C GLN A 45 -0.54 10.51 2.50
N LYS A 46 -0.82 11.80 2.28
CA LYS A 46 0.05 12.71 1.51
C LYS A 46 1.43 12.84 2.16
N GLU A 47 1.49 13.05 3.47
CA GLU A 47 2.75 13.15 4.21
C GLU A 47 3.56 11.84 4.12
N ARG A 48 2.91 10.68 4.27
CA ARG A 48 3.54 9.38 4.12
C ARG A 48 4.11 9.17 2.72
N ILE A 49 3.36 9.52 1.67
CA ILE A 49 3.83 9.42 0.29
C ILE A 49 5.03 10.33 0.06
N ALA A 50 4.98 11.58 0.53
CA ALA A 50 6.08 12.53 0.39
C ALA A 50 7.36 12.02 1.08
N ALA A 51 7.26 11.54 2.31
CA ALA A 51 8.40 10.98 3.05
C ALA A 51 9.01 9.76 2.36
N LEU A 52 8.18 8.85 1.82
CA LEU A 52 8.66 7.66 1.11
C LEU A 52 9.34 8.01 -0.23
N LYS A 53 8.83 9.01 -0.95
CA LYS A 53 9.48 9.53 -2.16
C LYS A 53 10.84 10.13 -1.85
N GLU A 54 10.91 11.00 -0.84
CA GLU A 54 12.16 11.61 -0.42
C GLU A 54 13.17 10.55 0.03
N ALA A 55 12.73 9.54 0.79
CA ALA A 55 13.59 8.42 1.17
C ALA A 55 14.10 7.64 -0.05
N ALA A 56 13.24 7.36 -1.04
CA ALA A 56 13.64 6.67 -2.27
C ALA A 56 14.68 7.48 -3.08
N ASP A 57 14.55 8.80 -3.11
CA ASP A 57 15.49 9.71 -3.77
C ASP A 57 16.83 9.75 -3.04
N GLN A 58 16.82 9.88 -1.71
CA GLN A 58 18.03 9.86 -0.88
C GLN A 58 18.76 8.52 -0.99
N LEU A 59 18.06 7.39 -0.91
CA LEU A 59 18.64 6.06 -1.09
C LEU A 59 19.19 5.87 -2.51
N SER A 60 18.49 6.37 -3.54
CA SER A 60 19.01 6.35 -4.90
C SER A 60 20.33 7.12 -5.02
N ALA A 61 20.43 8.29 -4.36
CA ALA A 61 21.66 9.08 -4.33
C ALA A 61 22.79 8.38 -3.54
N LEU A 62 22.47 7.76 -2.41
CA LEU A 62 23.44 6.98 -1.63
C LEU A 62 23.93 5.75 -2.41
N HIS A 63 23.05 5.08 -3.15
CA HIS A 63 23.40 3.90 -3.94
C HIS A 63 24.39 4.24 -5.05
N LYS A 64 24.18 5.37 -5.75
CA LYS A 64 25.12 5.89 -6.77
C LYS A 64 26.54 6.10 -6.20
N ASN A 65 26.64 6.35 -4.90
CA ASN A 65 27.90 6.53 -4.18
C ASN A 65 28.37 5.27 -3.44
N GLY A 66 27.74 4.11 -3.68
CA GLY A 66 28.07 2.83 -3.04
C GLY A 66 27.76 2.77 -1.53
N ARG A 67 26.92 3.67 -1.01
CA ARG A 67 26.63 3.79 0.43
C ARG A 67 25.38 3.06 0.89
N THR A 68 24.60 2.49 -0.03
CA THR A 68 23.47 1.59 0.26
C THR A 68 23.33 0.54 -0.85
N SER A 69 22.62 -0.53 -0.54
CA SER A 69 22.27 -1.60 -1.48
C SER A 69 21.19 -1.14 -2.46
N PHE A 70 21.20 -1.72 -3.67
CA PHE A 70 20.14 -1.45 -4.64
C PHE A 70 18.79 -2.03 -4.19
N ASP A 71 18.80 -3.14 -3.44
CA ASP A 71 17.59 -3.73 -2.85
C ASP A 71 16.83 -2.71 -1.98
N GLU A 72 17.56 -1.90 -1.18
CA GLU A 72 16.95 -0.87 -0.31
C GLU A 72 16.29 0.26 -1.12
N VAL A 73 16.89 0.62 -2.26
CA VAL A 73 16.32 1.59 -3.20
C VAL A 73 15.00 1.06 -3.77
N LEU A 74 15.00 -0.18 -4.25
CA LEU A 74 13.84 -0.79 -4.91
C LEU A 74 12.70 -1.04 -3.92
N GLU A 75 12.97 -1.53 -2.71
CA GLU A 75 11.94 -1.69 -1.68
C GLU A 75 11.31 -0.34 -1.32
N THR A 76 12.10 0.71 -1.16
CA THR A 76 11.57 2.03 -0.79
C THR A 76 10.72 2.65 -1.91
N ARG A 77 11.11 2.46 -3.17
CA ARG A 77 10.28 2.82 -4.34
C ARG A 77 8.95 2.06 -4.33
N LEU A 78 8.96 0.76 -4.01
CA LEU A 78 7.72 -0.03 -3.92
C LEU A 78 6.83 0.42 -2.78
N LEU A 79 7.39 0.81 -1.64
CA LEU A 79 6.63 1.39 -0.54
C LEU A 79 5.95 2.70 -0.95
N ALA A 80 6.66 3.59 -1.66
CA ALA A 80 6.09 4.84 -2.16
C ALA A 80 4.94 4.58 -3.14
N LEU A 81 5.14 3.70 -4.13
CA LEU A 81 4.10 3.37 -5.12
C LEU A 81 2.88 2.69 -4.49
N THR A 82 3.09 1.84 -3.49
CA THR A 82 2.00 1.17 -2.76
C THR A 82 1.20 2.19 -1.95
N ALA A 83 1.88 3.15 -1.30
CA ALA A 83 1.21 4.24 -0.60
C ALA A 83 0.37 5.12 -1.54
N GLU A 84 0.86 5.39 -2.75
CA GLU A 84 0.10 6.09 -3.79
C GLU A 84 -1.11 5.28 -4.24
N LEU A 85 -0.94 3.96 -4.43
CA LEU A 85 -2.03 3.06 -4.83
C LEU A 85 -3.14 2.97 -3.77
N GLU A 86 -2.77 3.00 -2.49
CA GLU A 86 -3.70 3.06 -1.36
C GLU A 86 -4.49 4.38 -1.34
N ALA A 87 -3.87 5.49 -1.75
CA ALA A 87 -4.49 6.81 -1.79
C ALA A 87 -5.24 7.11 -3.10
N ALA A 88 -5.06 6.29 -4.15
CA ALA A 88 -5.64 6.51 -5.47
C ALA A 88 -7.16 6.24 -5.51
N GLU A 89 -7.92 7.29 -5.80
CA GLU A 89 -9.39 7.25 -5.90
C GLU A 89 -9.88 6.90 -7.31
N LYS A 90 -9.11 7.23 -8.36
CA LYS A 90 -9.52 7.03 -9.75
C LYS A 90 -9.01 5.68 -10.30
N PRO A 91 -9.85 4.90 -11.00
CA PRO A 91 -9.42 3.65 -11.65
C PRO A 91 -8.21 3.81 -12.58
N ALA A 92 -8.19 4.85 -13.41
CA ALA A 92 -7.08 5.14 -14.32
C ALA A 92 -5.74 5.39 -13.59
N ASP A 93 -5.77 6.08 -12.45
CA ASP A 93 -4.58 6.33 -11.62
C ASP A 93 -4.07 5.00 -11.04
N ARG A 94 -4.98 4.13 -10.57
CA ARG A 94 -4.63 2.80 -10.05
C ARG A 94 -3.98 1.93 -11.11
N ILE A 95 -4.49 1.92 -12.35
CA ILE A 95 -3.89 1.19 -13.48
C ILE A 95 -2.46 1.68 -13.73
N THR A 96 -2.25 3.00 -13.76
CA THR A 96 -0.92 3.60 -13.92
C THR A 96 0.03 3.18 -12.80
N LEU A 97 -0.45 3.19 -11.55
CA LEU A 97 0.35 2.79 -10.38
C LEU A 97 0.71 1.30 -10.41
N TYR A 98 -0.22 0.42 -10.80
CA TYR A 98 0.09 -0.99 -10.97
C TYR A 98 1.14 -1.23 -12.06
N LYS A 99 1.10 -0.50 -13.18
CA LYS A 99 2.16 -0.57 -14.21
C LYS A 99 3.53 -0.20 -13.63
N ASN A 100 3.61 0.92 -12.91
CA ASN A 100 4.85 1.37 -12.28
C ASN A 100 5.37 0.35 -11.24
N ILE A 101 4.48 -0.25 -10.45
CA ILE A 101 4.83 -1.31 -9.49
C ILE A 101 5.40 -2.54 -10.21
N VAL A 102 4.77 -2.96 -11.31
CA VAL A 102 5.26 -4.07 -12.14
C VAL A 102 6.65 -3.77 -12.69
N ASP A 103 6.89 -2.56 -13.19
CA ASP A 103 8.19 -2.17 -13.74
C ASP A 103 9.30 -2.20 -12.69
N VAL A 104 9.05 -1.66 -11.49
CA VAL A 104 10.01 -1.73 -10.38
C VAL A 104 10.24 -3.18 -9.92
N LEU A 105 9.19 -4.01 -9.88
CA LEU A 105 9.34 -5.42 -9.51
C LEU A 105 10.08 -6.24 -10.56
N LYS A 106 9.99 -5.89 -11.85
CA LYS A 106 10.82 -6.49 -12.92
C LYS A 106 12.29 -6.15 -12.72
N GLU A 107 12.60 -4.88 -12.47
CA GLU A 107 13.97 -4.43 -12.16
C GLU A 107 14.52 -5.17 -10.92
N TYR A 108 13.68 -5.33 -9.90
CA TYR A 108 14.06 -6.03 -8.68
C TYR A 108 14.24 -7.54 -8.87
N GLU A 109 13.37 -8.18 -9.65
CA GLU A 109 13.52 -9.60 -9.98
C GLU A 109 14.83 -9.83 -10.75
N GLN A 110 15.16 -8.95 -11.71
CA GLN A 110 16.43 -9.01 -12.45
C GLN A 110 17.63 -8.85 -11.52
N TRP A 111 17.60 -7.87 -10.63
CA TRP A 111 18.66 -7.66 -9.64
C TRP A 111 18.84 -8.88 -8.72
N ALA A 112 17.75 -9.43 -8.18
CA ALA A 112 17.80 -10.59 -7.31
C ALA A 112 18.31 -11.84 -8.02
N ASN A 113 17.91 -12.06 -9.27
CA ASN A 113 18.44 -13.14 -10.11
C ASN A 113 19.94 -12.97 -10.35
N ALA A 114 20.40 -11.77 -10.70
CA ALA A 114 21.82 -11.49 -10.88
C ALA A 114 22.64 -11.76 -9.60
N ARG A 115 22.08 -11.47 -8.42
CA ARG A 115 22.71 -11.82 -7.14
C ARG A 115 22.78 -13.33 -6.92
N VAL A 116 21.76 -14.09 -7.30
CA VAL A 116 21.76 -15.56 -7.22
C VAL A 116 22.84 -16.14 -8.14
N GLU A 117 22.91 -15.71 -9.39
CA GLU A 117 23.94 -16.15 -10.35
C GLU A 117 25.36 -15.83 -9.87
N ALA A 118 25.55 -14.70 -9.19
CA ALA A 118 26.82 -14.31 -8.59
C ALA A 118 27.12 -14.99 -7.24
N ALA A 119 26.29 -15.94 -6.78
CA ALA A 119 26.37 -16.55 -5.44
C ALA A 119 26.35 -15.55 -4.27
N ARG A 120 25.74 -14.38 -4.48
CA ARG A 120 25.57 -13.28 -3.51
C ARG A 120 24.12 -13.12 -3.03
N GLY A 121 23.25 -14.06 -3.38
CA GLY A 121 21.83 -14.07 -3.07
C GLY A 121 21.31 -15.49 -2.95
N ILE A 122 20.07 -15.63 -2.49
CA ILE A 122 19.40 -16.94 -2.35
C ILE A 122 18.20 -17.02 -3.30
N ALA A 123 18.00 -18.19 -3.92
CA ALA A 123 16.91 -18.41 -4.87
C ALA A 123 15.52 -18.09 -4.26
N ALA A 124 15.35 -18.32 -2.96
CA ALA A 124 14.12 -17.98 -2.24
C ALA A 124 13.79 -16.47 -2.30
N THR A 125 14.79 -15.58 -2.32
CA THR A 125 14.56 -14.13 -2.45
C THR A 125 14.06 -13.77 -3.84
N ALA A 126 14.71 -14.28 -4.89
CA ALA A 126 14.28 -14.07 -6.26
C ALA A 126 12.84 -14.58 -6.50
N LEU A 127 12.50 -15.77 -5.97
CA LEU A 127 11.15 -16.31 -6.06
C LEU A 127 10.09 -15.45 -5.35
N LYS A 128 10.42 -14.86 -4.19
CA LYS A 128 9.51 -13.94 -3.49
C LYS A 128 9.26 -12.66 -4.30
N ILE A 129 10.30 -12.11 -4.93
CA ILE A 129 10.16 -10.91 -5.75
C ILE A 129 9.35 -11.22 -7.01
N LYS A 130 9.59 -12.37 -7.64
CA LYS A 130 8.77 -12.87 -8.75
C LYS A 130 7.30 -13.02 -8.36
N ALA A 131 7.02 -13.60 -7.19
CA ALA A 131 5.64 -13.73 -6.70
C ALA A 131 4.96 -12.36 -6.55
N ARG A 132 5.65 -11.39 -5.94
CA ARG A 132 5.16 -10.00 -5.83
C ARG A 132 4.90 -9.39 -7.20
N ARG A 133 5.78 -9.60 -8.19
CA ARG A 133 5.57 -9.12 -9.57
C ARG A 133 4.30 -9.70 -10.17
N LEU A 134 4.13 -11.02 -10.07
CA LEU A 134 2.95 -11.71 -10.60
C LEU A 134 1.67 -11.22 -9.92
N ASP A 135 1.68 -11.00 -8.60
CA ASP A 135 0.53 -10.42 -7.89
C ASP A 135 0.18 -9.02 -8.43
N ALA A 136 1.19 -8.17 -8.67
CA ALA A 136 0.97 -6.84 -9.26
C ALA A 136 0.44 -6.91 -10.70
N GLU A 137 0.92 -7.85 -11.52
CA GLU A 137 0.43 -8.08 -12.88
C GLU A 137 -1.02 -8.58 -12.89
N ILE A 138 -1.37 -9.49 -11.97
CA ILE A 138 -2.75 -9.96 -11.80
C ILE A 138 -3.67 -8.79 -11.46
N HIS A 139 -3.27 -7.92 -10.53
CA HIS A 139 -4.07 -6.75 -10.17
C HIS A 139 -4.16 -5.72 -11.29
N LEU A 140 -3.10 -5.51 -12.07
CA LEU A 140 -3.12 -4.67 -13.26
C LEU A 140 -4.15 -5.17 -14.28
N GLU A 141 -4.14 -6.47 -14.57
CA GLU A 141 -5.08 -7.10 -15.52
C GLU A 141 -6.53 -6.99 -15.03
N GLN A 142 -6.75 -7.25 -13.73
CA GLN A 142 -8.06 -7.09 -13.10
C GLN A 142 -8.56 -5.65 -13.16
N ALA A 143 -7.71 -4.67 -12.85
CA ALA A 143 -8.06 -3.25 -12.88
C ALA A 143 -8.39 -2.80 -14.32
N SER A 144 -7.58 -3.21 -15.30
CA SER A 144 -7.78 -2.87 -16.72
C SER A 144 -9.07 -3.50 -17.27
N THR A 145 -9.35 -4.75 -16.92
CA THR A 145 -10.59 -5.44 -17.32
C THR A 145 -11.84 -4.77 -16.72
N ARG A 146 -11.77 -4.28 -15.49
CA ARG A 146 -12.89 -3.57 -14.84
C ARG A 146 -13.15 -2.22 -15.52
N ASP A 147 -12.11 -1.43 -15.73
CA ASP A 147 -12.20 -0.14 -16.43
C ASP A 147 -12.80 -0.29 -17.84
N ALA A 148 -12.37 -1.30 -18.60
CA ALA A 148 -12.91 -1.61 -19.93
C ALA A 148 -14.38 -2.09 -19.92
N LYS A 149 -14.89 -2.61 -18.79
CA LYS A 149 -16.30 -3.00 -18.63
C LYS A 149 -17.17 -1.82 -18.19
N GLU A 150 -16.66 -0.94 -17.36
CA GLU A 150 -17.37 0.25 -16.84
C GLU A 150 -17.40 1.40 -17.85
N GLY A 151 -16.42 1.46 -18.77
CA GLY A 151 -16.41 2.39 -19.89
C GLY A 151 -17.26 2.01 -21.11
N LYS A 152 -18.03 0.91 -21.02
CA LYS A 152 -19.03 0.48 -22.01
C LYS A 152 -20.44 0.76 -21.48
#